data_AF-A0A9D1NUD2-F1
#
_entry.id   AF-A0A9D1NUD2-F1
#
_cell.length_a   1.000
_cell.length_b   1.000
_cell.length_c   1.000
_cell.angle_alpha   90.00
_cell.angle_beta   90.00
_cell.angle_gamma   90.00
#
_symmetry.space_group_name_H-M   'P 1'
#
loop_
_entity.id
_entity.type
_entity.pdbx_description
1 polymer ?
#
loop_
_entity_poly.entity_id
_entity_poly.type
_entity_poly.pdbx_seq_one_letter_code
_entity_poly.pdbx_strand_id
1 'polypeptide(L)'
;IISTLSWGLGYFGVPQVLLRFMAIRKEEQLKQSRRIATVWCVISLFSAVSIGLIGRALLPAEPSLATSSGAENVFVMLSQTLLPPVLAGVIMAGILAATISSSDSYLLIAASAFSKNIYEGIMKKNQADDKVVMRVSRIVLLLIALIGMVIAWDEDSVIFSIVSFAWAGFGATFGPVMLFSLFWKRINRAGAIAGMLSGGIMVFVWNLVLSPLGGIFSIYELFPAFIISSIVIVVVSLATKAPSREIIAEFDRVAAGK
;
A
#
# COMPACT_ATOMS: atom_id res chain seq x y z
N ILE A 1 7.46 -15.60 -11.11
CA ILE A 1 6.33 -15.13 -11.96
C ILE A 1 5.07 -14.90 -11.15
N ILE A 2 4.53 -15.89 -10.40
CA ILE A 2 3.30 -15.69 -9.61
C ILE A 2 3.49 -14.55 -8.60
N SER A 3 4.54 -14.61 -7.78
CA SER A 3 4.84 -13.58 -6.77
C SER A 3 4.96 -12.17 -7.33
N THR A 4 5.56 -12.01 -8.52
CA THR A 4 5.69 -10.71 -9.19
C THR A 4 4.34 -10.20 -9.72
N LEU A 5 3.47 -11.08 -10.21
CA LEU A 5 2.10 -10.71 -10.64
C LEU A 5 1.22 -10.32 -9.45
N SER A 6 1.42 -10.96 -8.30
CA SER A 6 0.65 -10.73 -7.08
C SER A 6 0.79 -9.30 -6.55
N TRP A 7 1.88 -8.58 -6.88
CA TRP A 7 2.03 -7.18 -6.54
C TRP A 7 0.83 -6.32 -6.99
N GLY A 8 0.26 -6.65 -8.16
CA GLY A 8 -0.91 -5.97 -8.70
C GLY A 8 -2.15 -6.06 -7.80
N LEU A 9 -2.29 -7.14 -7.02
CA LEU A 9 -3.42 -7.34 -6.10
C LEU A 9 -3.44 -6.31 -4.98
N GLY A 10 -2.28 -5.76 -4.61
CA GLY A 10 -2.19 -4.79 -3.52
C GLY A 10 -2.94 -3.50 -3.83
N TYR A 11 -2.99 -3.05 -5.09
CA TYR A 11 -3.68 -1.82 -5.49
C TYR A 11 -5.16 -1.78 -5.08
N PHE A 12 -5.84 -2.92 -5.05
CA PHE A 12 -7.24 -3.00 -4.62
C PHE A 12 -7.42 -2.75 -3.13
N GLY A 13 -6.37 -2.99 -2.33
CA GLY A 13 -6.39 -2.83 -0.87
C GLY A 13 -5.92 -1.46 -0.39
N VAL A 14 -5.69 -0.51 -1.28
CA VAL A 14 -5.10 0.80 -0.97
C VAL A 14 -6.17 1.91 -1.12
N PRO A 15 -6.87 2.31 -0.03
CA PRO A 15 -7.99 3.24 -0.11
C PRO A 15 -7.62 4.61 -0.68
N GLN A 16 -6.40 5.09 -0.42
CA GLN A 16 -5.93 6.38 -0.91
C GLN A 16 -5.84 6.46 -2.43
N VAL A 17 -5.60 5.34 -3.11
CA VAL A 17 -5.60 5.29 -4.59
C VAL A 17 -7.04 5.30 -5.09
N LEU A 18 -7.93 4.52 -4.47
CA LEU A 18 -9.35 4.46 -4.83
C LEU A 18 -10.06 5.81 -4.64
N LEU A 19 -9.76 6.54 -3.56
CA LEU A 19 -10.28 7.89 -3.31
C LEU A 19 -9.94 8.89 -4.41
N ARG A 20 -8.75 8.76 -5.03
CA ARG A 20 -8.37 9.61 -6.16
C ARG A 20 -9.17 9.30 -7.43
N PHE A 21 -9.53 8.03 -7.64
CA PHE A 21 -10.43 7.65 -8.74
C PHE A 21 -11.86 8.12 -8.49
N MET A 22 -12.34 8.07 -7.24
CA MET A 22 -13.67 8.57 -6.85
C MET A 22 -13.81 10.10 -7.00
N ALA A 23 -12.71 10.85 -6.96
CA ALA A 23 -12.71 12.30 -7.15
C ALA A 23 -12.85 12.74 -8.63
N ILE A 24 -12.87 11.80 -9.58
CA ILE A 24 -12.99 12.09 -11.02
C ILE A 24 -14.42 12.55 -11.34
N ARG A 25 -14.53 13.73 -11.97
CA ARG A 25 -15.83 14.41 -12.20
C ARG A 25 -16.64 13.82 -13.34
N LYS A 26 -15.98 13.25 -14.35
CA LYS A 26 -16.61 12.67 -15.54
C LYS A 26 -16.00 11.31 -15.84
N GLU A 27 -16.84 10.31 -16.06
CA GLU A 27 -16.41 8.94 -16.36
C GLU A 27 -15.47 8.88 -17.58
N GLU A 28 -15.69 9.73 -18.59
CA GLU A 28 -14.84 9.86 -19.78
C GLU A 28 -13.36 10.16 -19.45
N GLN A 29 -13.10 10.87 -18.34
CA GLN A 29 -11.76 11.22 -17.91
C GLN A 29 -10.99 10.01 -17.34
N LEU A 30 -11.67 8.93 -16.95
CA LEU A 30 -11.03 7.71 -16.45
C LEU A 30 -10.12 7.09 -17.51
N LYS A 31 -10.54 7.09 -18.79
CA LYS A 31 -9.74 6.53 -19.89
C LYS A 31 -8.43 7.29 -20.07
N GLN A 32 -8.49 8.61 -20.02
CA GLN A 32 -7.31 9.48 -20.15
C GLN A 32 -6.41 9.34 -18.92
N SER A 33 -6.98 9.42 -17.71
CA SER A 33 -6.26 9.25 -16.45
C SER A 33 -5.49 7.92 -16.41
N ARG A 34 -6.16 6.80 -16.74
CA ARG A 34 -5.54 5.48 -16.80
C ARG A 34 -4.37 5.42 -17.79
N ARG A 35 -4.54 5.99 -18.99
CA ARG A 35 -3.47 5.99 -20.02
C ARG A 35 -2.26 6.78 -19.55
N ILE A 36 -2.47 7.99 -19.04
CA ILE A 36 -1.39 8.84 -18.53
C ILE A 36 -0.66 8.12 -17.39
N ALA A 37 -1.39 7.61 -16.39
CA ALA A 37 -0.80 6.91 -15.25
C ALA A 37 0.00 5.67 -15.69
N THR A 38 -0.53 4.88 -16.62
CA THR A 38 0.14 3.65 -17.09
C THR A 38 1.39 3.98 -17.90
N VAL A 39 1.33 4.96 -18.81
CA VAL A 39 2.49 5.36 -19.62
C VAL A 39 3.62 5.87 -18.74
N TRP A 40 3.31 6.77 -17.80
CA TRP A 40 4.31 7.27 -16.86
C TRP A 40 4.87 6.16 -15.96
N CYS A 41 4.03 5.24 -15.49
CA CYS A 41 4.47 4.09 -14.69
C CYS A 41 5.48 3.22 -15.47
N VAL A 42 5.17 2.89 -16.73
CA VAL A 42 6.09 2.10 -17.58
C VAL A 42 7.42 2.81 -17.79
N ILE A 43 7.40 4.11 -18.10
CA ILE A 43 8.63 4.91 -18.30
C ILE A 43 9.46 4.96 -17.01
N SER A 44 8.83 5.21 -15.86
CA SER A 44 9.52 5.30 -14.57
C SER A 44 10.12 3.95 -14.14
N LEU A 45 9.36 2.85 -14.26
CA LEU A 45 9.86 1.52 -13.90
C LEU A 45 10.96 1.04 -14.85
N PHE A 46 10.82 1.30 -16.15
CA PHE A 46 11.86 0.97 -17.12
C PHE A 46 13.15 1.73 -16.83
N SER A 47 13.05 3.03 -16.51
CA SER A 47 14.20 3.85 -16.11
C SER A 47 14.86 3.32 -14.84
N ALA A 48 14.07 2.99 -13.81
CA ALA A 48 14.59 2.46 -12.54
C ALA A 48 15.35 1.13 -12.72
N VAL A 49 14.79 0.19 -13.50
CA VAL A 49 15.45 -1.08 -13.82
C VAL A 49 16.73 -0.84 -14.62
N SER A 50 16.69 0.07 -15.61
CA SER A 50 17.86 0.41 -16.42
C SER A 50 18.99 0.99 -15.57
N ILE A 51 18.69 1.88 -14.63
CA ILE A 51 19.65 2.43 -13.67
C ILE A 51 20.30 1.31 -12.84
N GLY A 52 19.50 0.37 -12.33
CA GLY A 52 20.03 -0.77 -11.58
C GLY A 52 20.97 -1.65 -12.40
N LEU A 53 20.60 -1.94 -13.66
CA LEU A 53 21.42 -2.71 -14.59
C LEU A 53 22.73 -2.01 -14.95
N ILE A 54 22.65 -0.71 -15.29
CA ILE A 54 23.82 0.12 -15.60
C ILE A 54 24.74 0.22 -14.38
N GLY A 55 24.17 0.42 -13.19
CA GLY A 55 24.91 0.45 -11.93
C GLY A 55 25.68 -0.83 -11.69
N ARG A 56 25.03 -1.98 -11.89
CA ARG A 56 25.70 -3.29 -11.77
C ARG A 56 26.82 -3.48 -12.79
N ALA A 57 26.68 -2.94 -14.00
CA ALA A 57 27.67 -3.06 -15.07
C ALA A 57 28.88 -2.13 -14.87
N LEU A 58 28.66 -0.89 -14.41
CA LEU A 58 29.71 0.11 -14.23
C LEU A 58 30.43 0.00 -12.89
N LEU A 59 29.75 -0.51 -11.85
CA LEU A 59 30.26 -0.61 -10.49
C LEU A 59 30.25 -2.08 -9.99
N PRO A 60 30.83 -3.05 -10.74
CA PRO A 60 30.67 -4.47 -10.46
C PRO A 60 31.35 -4.93 -9.16
N ALA A 61 32.40 -4.21 -8.73
CA ALA A 61 33.23 -4.54 -7.58
C ALA A 61 33.08 -3.55 -6.41
N GLU A 62 32.11 -2.62 -6.46
CA GLU A 62 31.86 -1.68 -5.36
C GLU A 62 31.30 -2.41 -4.13
N PRO A 63 32.06 -2.50 -3.02
CA PRO A 63 31.64 -3.27 -1.85
C PRO A 63 30.37 -2.71 -1.20
N SER A 64 30.17 -1.39 -1.31
CA SER A 64 29.01 -0.66 -0.78
C SER A 64 27.69 -0.98 -1.50
N LEU A 65 27.75 -1.55 -2.70
CA LEU A 65 26.57 -2.02 -3.46
C LEU A 65 26.41 -3.54 -3.44
N ALA A 66 27.27 -4.26 -2.71
CA ALA A 66 27.27 -5.73 -2.69
C ALA A 66 26.11 -6.31 -1.88
N THR A 67 25.57 -5.56 -0.92
CA THR A 67 24.42 -5.96 -0.10
C THR A 67 23.11 -5.51 -0.76
N SER A 68 22.00 -6.17 -0.41
CA SER A 68 20.68 -5.78 -0.92
C SER A 68 20.23 -4.38 -0.46
N SER A 69 20.60 -3.98 0.77
CA SER A 69 20.36 -2.62 1.29
C SER A 69 21.26 -1.60 0.59
N GLY A 70 22.53 -1.93 0.38
CA GLY A 70 23.49 -1.10 -0.35
C GLY A 70 23.07 -0.85 -1.80
N ALA A 71 22.52 -1.87 -2.47
CA ALA A 71 22.05 -1.76 -3.85
C ALA A 71 20.94 -0.71 -4.05
N GLU A 72 20.16 -0.37 -3.02
CA GLU A 72 19.15 0.69 -3.10
C GLU A 72 19.77 2.09 -3.28
N ASN A 73 21.05 2.26 -2.94
CA ASN A 73 21.81 3.51 -3.11
C ASN A 73 22.45 3.67 -4.50
N VAL A 74 22.27 2.70 -5.41
CA VAL A 74 22.92 2.70 -6.73
C VAL A 74 22.66 3.96 -7.55
N PHE A 75 21.44 4.52 -7.46
CA PHE A 75 21.08 5.74 -8.19
C PHE A 75 21.84 6.96 -7.68
N VAL A 76 22.00 7.08 -6.36
CA VAL A 76 22.76 8.17 -5.73
C VAL A 76 24.23 8.06 -6.12
N MET A 77 24.79 6.86 -6.05
CA MET A 77 26.19 6.61 -6.40
C MET A 77 26.47 6.94 -7.87
N LEU A 78 25.66 6.42 -8.80
CA LEU A 78 25.81 6.74 -10.22
C LEU A 78 25.68 8.24 -10.50
N SER A 79 24.78 8.93 -9.81
CA SER A 79 24.62 10.38 -9.95
C SER A 79 25.89 11.12 -9.53
N GLN A 80 26.52 10.71 -8.44
CA GLN A 80 27.78 11.31 -7.95
C GLN A 80 28.98 10.97 -8.84
N THR A 81 29.02 9.77 -9.43
CA THR A 81 30.14 9.33 -10.28
C THR A 81 30.07 9.90 -11.70
N LEU A 82 28.87 9.96 -12.30
CA LEU A 82 28.70 10.29 -13.72
C LEU A 82 28.40 11.77 -14.00
N LEU A 83 27.95 12.53 -13.00
CA LEU A 83 27.51 13.92 -13.20
C LEU A 83 28.41 14.92 -12.48
N PRO A 84 28.50 16.16 -12.99
CA PRO A 84 29.10 17.26 -12.26
C PRO A 84 28.47 17.45 -10.87
N PRO A 85 29.24 17.84 -9.84
CA PRO A 85 28.76 17.92 -8.46
C PRO A 85 27.47 18.73 -8.26
N VAL A 86 27.31 19.82 -9.03
CA VAL A 86 26.10 20.65 -8.97
C VAL A 86 24.86 19.89 -9.45
N LEU A 87 24.96 19.14 -10.55
CA LEU A 87 23.85 18.36 -11.09
C LEU A 87 23.53 17.15 -10.20
N ALA A 88 24.54 16.48 -9.66
CA ALA A 88 24.36 15.43 -8.66
C ALA A 88 23.61 15.97 -7.42
N GLY A 89 24.00 17.15 -6.95
CA GLY A 89 23.31 17.87 -5.86
C GLY A 89 21.83 18.12 -6.14
N VAL A 90 21.50 18.60 -7.34
CA VAL A 90 20.11 18.84 -7.78
C VAL A 90 19.28 17.54 -7.79
N ILE A 91 19.85 16.44 -8.29
CA ILE A 91 19.17 15.13 -8.30
C ILE A 91 18.88 14.66 -6.88
N MET A 92 19.88 14.72 -5.98
CA MET A 92 19.71 14.31 -4.59
C MET A 92 18.65 15.17 -3.87
N ALA A 93 18.64 16.48 -4.12
CA ALA A 93 17.59 17.36 -3.62
C ALA A 93 16.20 16.96 -4.14
N GLY A 94 16.10 16.53 -5.39
CA GLY A 94 14.86 15.98 -5.98
C GLY A 94 14.38 14.70 -5.30
N ILE A 95 15.27 13.76 -4.99
CA ILE A 95 14.93 12.53 -4.25
C ILE A 95 14.39 12.87 -2.86
N LEU A 96 15.07 13.76 -2.14
CA LEU A 96 14.65 14.20 -0.82
C LEU A 96 13.29 14.90 -0.88
N ALA A 97 13.08 15.80 -1.85
CA ALA A 97 11.81 16.49 -2.03
C ALA A 97 10.65 15.52 -2.35
N ALA A 98 10.87 14.53 -3.22
CA ALA A 98 9.89 13.52 -3.56
C ALA A 98 9.53 12.64 -2.34
N THR A 99 10.53 12.28 -1.54
CA THR A 99 10.36 11.48 -0.31
C THR A 99 9.58 12.26 0.74
N ILE A 100 9.94 13.51 1.02
CA ILE A 100 9.27 14.36 2.00
C ILE A 100 7.81 14.60 1.61
N SER A 101 7.52 14.96 0.36
CA SER A 101 6.13 15.20 -0.08
C SER A 101 5.22 13.97 0.06
N SER A 102 5.77 12.77 -0.13
CA SER A 102 5.05 11.51 0.04
C SER A 102 4.86 11.18 1.52
N SER A 103 5.93 11.28 2.31
CA SER A 103 5.91 11.04 3.75
C SER A 103 4.94 11.98 4.48
N ASP A 104 4.93 13.27 4.14
CA ASP A 104 3.99 14.25 4.70
C ASP A 104 2.53 13.83 4.47
N SER A 105 2.21 13.40 3.26
CA SER A 105 0.87 12.92 2.92
C SER A 105 0.47 11.71 3.75
N TYR A 106 1.37 10.72 3.91
CA TYR A 106 1.10 9.52 4.70
C TYR A 106 1.00 9.80 6.20
N LEU A 107 1.87 10.63 6.75
CA LEU A 107 1.82 11.06 8.15
C LEU A 107 0.51 11.78 8.46
N LEU A 108 0.09 12.70 7.59
CA LEU A 108 -1.18 13.42 7.73
C LEU A 108 -2.40 12.48 7.62
N ILE A 109 -2.39 11.55 6.66
CA ILE A 109 -3.47 10.57 6.50
C ILE A 109 -3.58 9.68 7.75
N ALA A 110 -2.46 9.16 8.25
CA ALA A 110 -2.45 8.29 9.43
C ALA A 110 -2.88 9.04 10.69
N ALA A 111 -2.36 10.25 10.90
CA ALA A 111 -2.74 11.09 12.03
C ALA A 111 -4.23 11.48 12.00
N SER A 112 -4.75 11.83 10.83
CA SER A 112 -6.17 12.16 10.63
C SER A 112 -7.07 10.94 10.84
N ALA A 113 -6.68 9.78 10.31
CA ALA A 113 -7.41 8.53 10.49
C ALA A 113 -7.52 8.17 11.97
N PHE A 114 -6.44 8.33 12.74
CA PHE A 114 -6.50 8.11 14.19
C PHE A 114 -7.35 9.16 14.89
N SER A 115 -7.12 10.46 14.66
CA SER A 115 -7.81 11.51 15.40
C SER A 115 -9.32 11.56 15.10
N LYS A 116 -9.72 11.38 13.84
CA LYS A 116 -11.13 11.45 13.44
C LYS A 116 -11.86 10.11 13.58
N ASN A 117 -11.29 9.01 13.07
CA ASN A 117 -12.03 7.75 13.06
C ASN A 117 -11.96 7.05 14.42
N ILE A 118 -10.78 7.02 15.06
CA ILE A 118 -10.58 6.31 16.32
C ILE A 118 -10.95 7.20 17.51
N TYR A 119 -10.27 8.34 17.67
CA TYR A 119 -10.46 9.19 18.83
C TYR A 119 -11.83 9.88 18.84
N GLU A 120 -12.17 10.65 17.81
CA GLU A 120 -13.46 11.33 17.74
C GLU A 120 -14.61 10.33 17.52
N GLY A 121 -14.51 9.50 16.47
CA GLY A 121 -15.58 8.59 16.05
C GLY A 121 -15.90 7.48 17.03
N ILE A 122 -14.89 6.76 17.53
CA ILE A 122 -15.10 5.59 18.40
C ILE A 122 -15.01 5.97 19.88
N MET A 123 -13.92 6.63 20.30
CA MET A 123 -13.70 6.90 21.73
C MET A 123 -14.59 8.02 22.27
N LYS A 124 -14.84 9.06 21.48
CA LYS A 124 -15.68 10.21 21.84
C LYS A 124 -17.05 10.21 21.17
N LYS A 125 -17.38 9.19 20.37
CA LYS A 125 -18.70 9.01 19.73
C LYS A 125 -19.19 10.25 18.97
N ASN A 126 -18.27 10.93 18.25
CA ASN A 126 -18.50 12.18 17.52
C ASN A 126 -18.91 13.38 18.40
N GLN A 127 -18.47 13.41 19.66
CA GLN A 127 -18.75 14.50 20.62
C GLN A 127 -17.48 15.27 21.02
N ALA A 128 -16.38 15.09 20.29
CA ALA A 128 -15.14 15.81 20.58
C ALA A 128 -15.19 17.23 20.01
N ASP A 129 -14.57 18.19 20.70
CA ASP A 129 -14.34 19.53 20.17
C ASP A 129 -13.26 19.52 19.08
N ASP A 130 -13.48 20.22 17.97
CA ASP A 130 -12.58 20.29 16.82
C ASP A 130 -11.16 20.71 17.22
N LYS A 131 -11.03 21.66 18.16
CA LYS A 131 -9.72 22.11 18.65
C LYS A 131 -8.97 20.99 19.36
N VAL A 132 -9.68 20.13 20.09
CA VAL A 132 -9.09 18.97 20.76
C VAL A 132 -8.70 17.92 19.73
N VAL A 133 -9.54 17.63 18.74
CA VAL A 133 -9.23 16.70 17.64
C VAL A 133 -7.98 17.14 16.88
N MET A 134 -7.84 18.44 16.59
CA MET A 134 -6.64 18.99 15.95
C MET A 134 -5.37 18.83 16.81
N ARG A 135 -5.46 19.01 18.13
CA ARG A 135 -4.31 18.78 19.04
C ARG A 135 -3.92 17.30 19.05
N VAL A 136 -4.89 16.40 19.14
CA VAL A 136 -4.66 14.95 19.10
C VAL A 136 -3.99 14.56 17.78
N SER A 137 -4.48 15.09 16.65
CA SER A 137 -3.89 14.83 15.33
C SER A 137 -2.41 15.24 15.27
N ARG A 138 -2.03 16.40 15.80
CA ARG A 138 -0.62 16.84 15.84
C ARG A 138 0.25 15.97 16.73
N ILE A 139 -0.25 15.55 17.90
CA ILE A 139 0.48 14.64 18.81
C ILE A 139 0.70 13.28 18.13
N VAL A 140 -0.35 12.72 17.53
CA VAL A 140 -0.27 11.43 16.84
C VAL A 140 0.69 11.50 15.66
N LEU A 141 0.68 12.60 14.90
CA LEU A 141 1.64 12.83 13.82
C LEU A 141 3.08 12.76 14.32
N LEU A 142 3.39 13.45 15.42
CA LEU A 142 4.73 13.42 16.03
C LEU A 142 5.11 12.02 16.51
N LEU A 143 4.17 11.28 17.11
CA LEU A 143 4.41 9.91 17.56
C LEU A 143 4.69 8.95 16.40
N ILE A 144 3.90 9.03 15.31
CA ILE A 144 4.12 8.20 14.12
C ILE A 144 5.45 8.56 13.46
N ALA A 145 5.79 9.83 13.38
CA ALA A 145 7.09 10.26 12.86
C ALA A 145 8.26 9.72 13.71
N LEU A 146 8.14 9.74 15.04
CA LEU A 146 9.14 9.18 15.95
C LEU A 146 9.31 7.67 15.74
N ILE A 147 8.21 6.92 15.65
CA ILE A 147 8.26 5.47 15.38
C ILE A 147 8.91 5.20 14.02
N GLY A 148 8.54 5.98 12.99
CA GLY A 148 9.16 5.90 11.66
C GLY A 148 10.67 6.14 11.70
N MET A 149 11.14 7.12 12.47
CA MET A 149 12.57 7.39 12.66
C MET A 149 13.30 6.23 13.36
N VAL A 150 12.68 5.60 14.35
CA VAL A 150 13.26 4.43 15.03
C VAL A 150 13.39 3.24 14.07
N ILE A 151 12.36 2.99 13.25
CA ILE A 151 12.40 1.92 12.24
C ILE A 151 13.45 2.22 11.16
N ALA A 152 13.55 3.47 10.72
CA ALA A 152 14.51 3.90 9.70
C ALA A 152 15.96 3.94 10.19
N TRP A 153 16.21 3.78 11.49
CA TRP A 153 17.56 3.74 12.07
C TRP A 153 18.29 2.42 11.79
N ASP A 154 17.57 1.37 11.40
CA ASP A 154 18.14 0.10 11.00
C ASP A 154 18.61 0.15 9.54
N GLU A 155 19.90 0.39 9.33
CA GLU A 155 20.53 0.52 8.00
C GLU A 155 20.62 -0.82 7.24
N ASP A 156 20.47 -1.96 7.93
CA ASP A 156 20.51 -3.30 7.31
C ASP A 156 19.16 -3.67 6.66
N SER A 157 18.10 -2.95 6.99
CA SER A 157 16.76 -3.18 6.45
C SER A 157 16.63 -2.67 5.01
N VAL A 158 16.21 -3.57 4.11
CA VAL A 158 15.92 -3.24 2.70
C VAL A 158 14.57 -2.51 2.61
N ILE A 159 14.55 -1.29 2.08
CA ILE A 159 13.36 -0.45 1.94
C ILE A 159 12.27 -1.20 1.18
N PHE A 160 12.65 -1.86 0.07
CA PHE A 160 11.72 -2.65 -0.73
C PHE A 160 11.03 -3.75 0.09
N SER A 161 11.73 -4.42 1.01
CA SER A 161 11.17 -5.48 1.84
C SER A 161 10.11 -4.94 2.82
N ILE A 162 10.38 -3.81 3.48
CA ILE A 162 9.43 -3.16 4.38
C ILE A 162 8.18 -2.71 3.61
N VAL A 163 8.38 -2.08 2.45
CA VAL A 163 7.28 -1.61 1.59
C VAL A 163 6.47 -2.79 1.06
N SER A 164 7.12 -3.85 0.61
CA SER A 164 6.49 -5.08 0.11
C SER A 164 5.61 -5.73 1.18
N PHE A 165 6.10 -5.81 2.41
CA PHE A 165 5.35 -6.38 3.53
C PHE A 165 4.11 -5.52 3.88
N ALA A 166 4.28 -4.20 3.98
CA ALA A 166 3.17 -3.28 4.21
C ALA A 166 2.12 -3.36 3.07
N TRP A 167 2.59 -3.44 1.83
CA TRP A 167 1.76 -3.61 0.64
C TRP A 167 0.95 -4.91 0.67
N ALA A 168 1.56 -6.01 1.13
CA ALA A 168 0.87 -7.28 1.33
C ALA A 168 -0.23 -7.16 2.39
N GLY A 169 0.08 -6.52 3.52
CA GLY A 169 -0.85 -6.28 4.62
C GLY A 169 -2.12 -5.54 4.15
N PHE A 170 -1.95 -4.39 3.50
CA PHE A 170 -3.08 -3.63 2.96
C PHE A 170 -3.83 -4.40 1.87
N GLY A 171 -3.08 -5.00 0.93
CA GLY A 171 -3.61 -5.76 -0.18
C GLY A 171 -4.53 -6.90 0.25
N ALA A 172 -4.08 -7.74 1.19
CA ALA A 172 -4.85 -8.89 1.66
C ALA A 172 -5.99 -8.53 2.61
N THR A 173 -5.82 -7.47 3.41
CA THR A 173 -6.84 -7.02 4.37
C THR A 173 -8.02 -6.36 3.66
N PHE A 174 -7.75 -5.41 2.76
CA PHE A 174 -8.80 -4.58 2.16
C PHE A 174 -9.14 -5.00 0.72
N GLY A 175 -8.19 -5.53 -0.05
CA GLY A 175 -8.38 -5.82 -1.47
C GLY A 175 -9.52 -6.80 -1.75
N PRO A 176 -9.57 -7.98 -1.10
CA PRO A 176 -10.66 -8.93 -1.28
C PRO A 176 -12.01 -8.32 -0.92
N VAL A 177 -12.11 -7.64 0.23
CA VAL A 177 -13.37 -7.00 0.66
C VAL A 177 -13.84 -5.96 -0.33
N MET A 178 -12.94 -5.13 -0.88
CA MET A 178 -13.27 -4.16 -1.92
C MET A 178 -13.82 -4.84 -3.17
N LEU A 179 -13.16 -5.90 -3.67
CA LEU A 179 -13.62 -6.61 -4.87
C LEU A 179 -14.98 -7.29 -4.65
N PHE A 180 -15.17 -8.00 -3.55
CA PHE A 180 -16.44 -8.66 -3.26
C PHE A 180 -17.57 -7.64 -3.00
N SER A 181 -17.27 -6.48 -2.42
CA SER A 181 -18.25 -5.39 -2.24
C SER A 181 -18.74 -4.81 -3.56
N LEU A 182 -17.88 -4.78 -4.59
CA LEU A 182 -18.23 -4.25 -5.91
C LEU A 182 -18.90 -5.29 -6.83
N PHE A 183 -18.51 -6.56 -6.71
CA PHE A 183 -18.89 -7.59 -7.70
C PHE A 183 -19.75 -8.71 -7.12
N TRP A 184 -19.99 -8.77 -5.81
CA TRP A 184 -20.74 -9.86 -5.19
C TRP A 184 -21.81 -9.40 -4.21
N LYS A 185 -23.05 -9.37 -4.70
CA LYS A 185 -24.27 -8.99 -3.96
C LYS A 185 -24.52 -9.70 -2.62
N ARG A 186 -23.89 -10.85 -2.38
CA ARG A 186 -24.13 -11.69 -1.18
C ARG A 186 -23.21 -11.36 -0.01
N ILE A 187 -22.16 -10.55 -0.24
CA ILE A 187 -21.25 -10.11 0.83
C ILE A 187 -22.04 -9.39 1.93
N ASN A 188 -21.74 -9.70 3.18
CA ASN A 188 -22.35 -9.04 4.33
C ASN A 188 -21.29 -8.56 5.34
N ARG A 189 -21.71 -7.82 6.36
CA ARG A 189 -20.80 -7.26 7.38
C ARG A 189 -19.94 -8.31 8.07
N ALA A 190 -20.50 -9.48 8.38
CA ALA A 190 -19.76 -10.54 9.06
C ALA A 190 -18.67 -11.13 8.16
N GLY A 191 -19.00 -11.41 6.89
CA GLY A 191 -18.03 -11.89 5.90
C GLY A 191 -16.95 -10.86 5.59
N ALA A 192 -17.31 -9.58 5.48
CA ALA A 192 -16.33 -8.51 5.28
C ALA A 192 -15.33 -8.42 6.45
N ILE A 193 -15.80 -8.38 7.70
CA ILE A 193 -14.93 -8.31 8.88
C ILE A 193 -14.05 -9.57 8.98
N ALA A 194 -14.62 -10.76 8.77
CA ALA A 194 -13.86 -12.00 8.81
C ALA A 194 -12.79 -12.07 7.71
N GLY A 195 -13.10 -11.56 6.51
CA GLY A 195 -12.14 -11.39 5.42
C GLY A 195 -10.98 -10.48 5.79
N MET A 196 -11.27 -9.29 6.32
CA MET A 196 -10.24 -8.34 6.75
C MET A 196 -9.30 -8.96 7.78
N LEU A 197 -9.86 -9.59 8.82
CA LEU A 197 -9.08 -10.21 9.89
C LEU A 197 -8.25 -11.37 9.36
N SER A 198 -8.85 -12.28 8.60
CA SER A 198 -8.14 -13.45 8.05
C SER A 198 -7.05 -13.04 7.06
N GLY A 199 -7.29 -12.08 6.18
CA GLY A 199 -6.29 -11.56 5.25
C GLY A 199 -5.10 -10.93 5.97
N GLY A 200 -5.37 -10.00 6.90
CA GLY A 200 -4.32 -9.34 7.68
C GLY A 200 -3.49 -10.33 8.50
N ILE A 201 -4.14 -11.23 9.24
CA ILE A 201 -3.46 -12.26 10.05
C ILE A 201 -2.64 -13.19 9.15
N MET A 202 -3.19 -13.61 8.01
CA MET A 202 -2.50 -14.54 7.13
C MET A 202 -1.23 -13.95 6.52
N VAL A 203 -1.13 -12.63 6.30
CA VAL A 203 0.12 -11.99 5.87
C VAL A 203 1.23 -12.20 6.90
N PHE A 204 0.94 -11.98 8.19
CA PHE A 204 1.91 -12.22 9.27
C PHE A 204 2.25 -13.70 9.42
N VAL A 205 1.24 -14.58 9.44
CA VAL A 205 1.45 -16.03 9.55
C VAL A 205 2.26 -16.55 8.37
N TRP A 206 1.95 -16.11 7.15
CA TRP A 206 2.67 -16.55 5.97
C TRP A 206 4.10 -16.05 5.97
N ASN A 207 4.32 -14.76 6.23
CA ASN A 207 5.67 -14.19 6.20
C ASN A 207 6.57 -14.71 7.34
N LEU A 208 6.04 -14.81 8.57
CA LEU A 208 6.85 -15.15 9.75
C LEU A 208 6.98 -16.65 10.02
N VAL A 209 6.02 -17.47 9.59
CA VAL A 209 5.98 -18.91 9.93
C VAL A 209 6.14 -19.79 8.70
N LEU A 210 5.44 -19.49 7.59
CA LEU A 210 5.42 -20.38 6.42
C LEU A 210 6.56 -20.11 5.44
N SER A 211 6.81 -18.84 5.12
CA SER A 211 7.87 -18.44 4.19
C SER A 211 9.26 -18.97 4.59
N PRO A 212 9.65 -18.97 5.89
CA PRO A 212 10.91 -19.55 6.33
C PRO A 212 11.06 -21.06 6.10
N LEU A 213 9.95 -21.80 5.91
CA LEU A 213 9.99 -23.25 5.61
C LEU A 213 10.51 -23.53 4.19
N GLY A 214 10.59 -22.51 3.32
CA GLY A 214 11.17 -22.60 1.98
C GLY A 214 10.30 -23.36 0.98
N GLY A 215 10.86 -23.57 -0.21
CA GLY A 215 10.19 -24.28 -1.31
C GLY A 215 8.95 -23.53 -1.83
N ILE A 216 7.81 -24.20 -1.86
CA ILE A 216 6.55 -23.62 -2.39
C ILE A 216 6.03 -22.47 -1.49
N PHE A 217 6.46 -22.42 -0.22
CA PHE A 217 6.03 -21.39 0.73
C PHE A 217 6.75 -20.05 0.58
N SER A 218 7.85 -19.99 -0.18
CA SER A 218 8.60 -18.75 -0.44
C SER A 218 7.93 -17.83 -1.46
N ILE A 219 6.66 -18.06 -1.78
CA ILE A 219 5.87 -17.14 -2.58
C ILE A 219 5.55 -15.88 -1.77
N TYR A 220 5.53 -14.73 -2.45
CA TYR A 220 5.12 -13.47 -1.86
C TYR A 220 3.78 -13.59 -1.10
N GLU A 221 3.80 -13.25 0.19
CA GLU A 221 2.75 -13.52 1.17
C GLU A 221 1.39 -12.89 0.83
N LEU A 222 1.38 -11.82 0.02
CA LEU A 222 0.14 -11.20 -0.44
C LEU A 222 -0.77 -12.20 -1.16
N PHE A 223 -0.21 -13.03 -2.04
CA PHE A 223 -1.00 -13.95 -2.86
C PHE A 223 -1.83 -14.95 -2.05
N PRO A 224 -1.21 -15.80 -1.20
CA PRO A 224 -1.94 -16.76 -0.40
C PRO A 224 -2.87 -16.07 0.60
N ALA A 225 -2.44 -14.96 1.22
CA ALA A 225 -3.30 -14.21 2.14
C ALA A 225 -4.55 -13.64 1.45
N PHE A 226 -4.43 -13.16 0.22
CA PHE A 226 -5.54 -12.67 -0.58
C PHE A 226 -6.55 -13.80 -0.91
N ILE A 227 -6.05 -14.99 -1.24
CA ILE A 227 -6.90 -16.17 -1.50
C ILE A 227 -7.64 -16.58 -0.23
N ILE A 228 -6.93 -16.69 0.89
CA ILE A 228 -7.54 -17.08 2.18
C ILE A 228 -8.61 -16.07 2.60
N SER A 229 -8.32 -14.78 2.51
CA SER A 229 -9.30 -13.72 2.78
C SER A 229 -10.53 -13.85 1.88
N SER A 230 -10.33 -14.11 0.58
CA SER A 230 -11.43 -14.34 -0.37
C SER A 230 -12.30 -15.54 0.00
N ILE A 231 -11.68 -16.67 0.37
CA ILE A 231 -12.39 -17.89 0.79
C ILE A 231 -13.20 -17.61 2.06
N VAL A 232 -12.59 -16.96 3.06
CA VAL A 232 -13.25 -16.63 4.32
C VAL A 232 -14.43 -15.69 4.10
N ILE A 233 -14.30 -14.68 3.23
CA ILE A 233 -15.40 -13.80 2.85
C ILE A 233 -16.58 -14.61 2.31
N VAL A 234 -16.33 -15.53 1.38
CA VAL A 234 -17.39 -16.35 0.77
C VAL A 234 -18.06 -17.24 1.80
N VAL A 235 -17.26 -18.02 2.55
CA VAL A 235 -17.76 -18.99 3.53
C VAL A 235 -18.57 -18.29 4.62
N VAL A 236 -18.01 -17.24 5.24
CA VAL A 236 -18.67 -16.54 6.34
C VAL A 236 -19.89 -15.77 5.84
N SER A 237 -19.84 -15.15 4.66
CA SER A 237 -21.01 -14.46 4.11
C SER A 237 -22.17 -15.45 3.88
N LEU A 238 -21.89 -16.63 3.34
CA LEU A 238 -22.91 -17.66 3.10
C LEU A 238 -23.45 -18.28 4.40
N ALA A 239 -22.59 -18.49 5.39
CA ALA A 239 -22.96 -19.05 6.69
C ALA A 239 -23.72 -18.07 7.60
N THR A 240 -23.69 -16.77 7.30
CA THR A 240 -24.34 -15.72 8.11
C THR A 240 -25.53 -15.09 7.37
N LYS A 241 -26.31 -14.25 8.09
CA LYS A 241 -27.53 -13.63 7.56
C LYS A 241 -27.27 -12.87 6.26
N ALA A 242 -28.18 -13.01 5.30
CA ALA A 242 -28.10 -12.29 4.05
C ALA A 242 -28.12 -10.76 4.27
N PRO A 243 -27.54 -9.97 3.35
CA PRO A 243 -27.65 -8.51 3.39
C PRO A 243 -29.11 -8.06 3.41
N SER A 244 -29.37 -6.88 3.98
CA SER A 244 -30.71 -6.32 3.97
C SER A 244 -31.19 -6.08 2.53
N ARG A 245 -32.52 -6.07 2.34
CA ARG A 245 -33.12 -5.78 1.03
C ARG A 245 -32.69 -4.43 0.49
N GLU A 246 -32.49 -3.45 1.37
CA GLU A 246 -31.98 -2.11 1.02
C GLU A 246 -30.59 -2.18 0.39
N ILE A 247 -29.65 -2.92 1.00
CA ILE A 247 -28.29 -3.08 0.47
C ILE A 247 -28.32 -3.80 -0.89
N ILE A 248 -29.15 -4.83 -1.02
CA ILE A 248 -29.29 -5.57 -2.30
C ILE A 248 -29.87 -4.65 -3.38
N ALA A 249 -30.91 -3.88 -3.06
CA ALA A 249 -31.52 -2.94 -3.99
C ALA A 249 -30.54 -1.82 -4.42
N GLU A 250 -29.72 -1.33 -3.49
CA GLU A 250 -28.68 -0.36 -3.80
C GLU A 250 -27.59 -0.96 -4.70
N PHE A 251 -27.14 -2.19 -4.41
CA PHE A 251 -26.19 -2.91 -5.25
C PHE A 251 -26.73 -3.07 -6.69
N ASP A 252 -27.98 -3.52 -6.83
CA ASP A 252 -28.61 -3.73 -8.14
C ASP A 252 -28.82 -2.40 -8.89
N ARG A 253 -29.13 -1.30 -8.17
CA ARG A 253 -29.26 0.04 -8.76
C ARG A 253 -27.94 0.52 -9.36
N VAL A 254 -26.86 0.43 -8.59
CA VAL A 254 -25.52 0.85 -9.03
C VAL A 254 -25.01 -0.05 -10.15
N ALA A 255 -25.23 -1.36 -10.08
CA ALA A 255 -24.88 -2.31 -11.13
C ALA A 255 -25.62 -2.03 -12.46
N ALA A 256 -26.82 -1.46 -12.40
CA ALA A 256 -27.59 -1.04 -13.57
C ALA A 256 -27.15 0.33 -14.14
N GLY A 257 -26.13 0.98 -13.56
CA GLY A 257 -25.63 2.29 -13.98
C GLY A 257 -26.60 3.44 -13.68
N LYS A 258 -27.46 3.29 -12.66
CA LYS A 258 -28.49 4.26 -12.27
C LYS A 258 -28.22 4.91 -10.92
#